data_AF-A0AA88VNI8-F1
#
_entry.id   AF-A0AA88VNI8-F1
#
_cell.length_a   1.000
_cell.length_b   1.000
_cell.length_c   1.000
_cell.angle_alpha   90.00
_cell.angle_beta   90.00
_cell.angle_gamma   90.00
#
_symmetry.space_group_name_H-M   'P 1'
#
loop_
_entity.id
_entity.type
_entity.pdbx_description
1 polymer ?
#
loop_
_entity_poly.entity_id
_entity_poly.type
_entity_poly.pdbx_seq_one_letter_code
_entity_poly.pdbx_strand_id
1 'polypeptide(L)'
;MDVVSQLQRQFLDFTTSLYREGFLDDQFVQLQKLQDESNPEFVIEVVSLFFEDSEKLLNNLSTALQQHIVDYKQVDALVHQFKGSSSSIGAQRVKNVCVSFRNYCEEKNVEGCFRCLQQVKHEYHLVKSRLDALFKASPLVAGATNIGSWWVSPYDSIIGIDAAEIRESPKIYICIFVTFGLAN
;
A
#
# COMPACT_ATOMS: atom_id res chain seq x y z
N MET A 1 -4.11 -12.46 33.38
CA MET A 1 -4.02 -12.33 31.92
C MET A 1 -2.61 -11.90 31.61
N ASP A 2 -1.95 -12.61 30.71
CA ASP A 2 -0.58 -12.33 30.30
C ASP A 2 -0.54 -11.04 29.46
N VAL A 3 0.42 -10.16 29.75
CA VAL A 3 0.61 -8.88 29.05
C VAL A 3 0.88 -9.11 27.57
N VAL A 4 1.53 -10.23 27.23
CA VAL A 4 1.80 -10.64 25.85
C VAL A 4 0.49 -10.90 25.09
N SER A 5 -0.45 -11.60 25.71
CA SER A 5 -1.76 -11.88 25.10
C SER A 5 -2.60 -10.62 24.88
N GLN A 6 -2.46 -9.62 25.77
CA GLN A 6 -3.15 -8.34 25.60
C GLN A 6 -2.57 -7.54 24.44
N LEU A 7 -1.24 -7.50 24.30
CA LEU A 7 -0.57 -6.81 23.19
C LEU A 7 -0.86 -7.48 21.84
N GLN A 8 -0.86 -8.81 21.79
CA GLN A 8 -1.29 -9.59 20.62
C GLN A 8 -2.68 -9.19 20.15
N ARG A 9 -3.64 -9.13 21.08
CA ARG A 9 -5.01 -8.77 20.76
C ARG A 9 -5.11 -7.34 20.22
N GLN A 10 -4.41 -6.39 20.85
CA GLN A 10 -4.38 -5.01 20.37
C GLN A 10 -3.79 -4.88 18.97
N PHE A 11 -2.73 -5.64 18.68
CA PHE A 11 -2.14 -5.70 17.34
C PHE A 11 -3.14 -6.24 16.31
N LEU A 12 -3.76 -7.39 16.57
CA LEU A 12 -4.75 -7.99 15.67
C LEU A 12 -5.98 -7.09 15.47
N ASP A 13 -6.49 -6.48 16.53
CA ASP A 13 -7.62 -5.54 16.47
C ASP A 13 -7.26 -4.32 15.60
N PHE A 14 -6.04 -3.79 15.77
CA PHE A 14 -5.53 -2.69 14.95
C PHE A 14 -5.37 -3.08 13.49
N THR A 15 -4.72 -4.21 13.19
CA THR A 15 -4.58 -4.73 11.82
C THR A 15 -5.95 -4.92 11.16
N THR A 16 -6.91 -5.51 11.88
CA THR A 16 -8.28 -5.70 11.39
C THR A 16 -8.97 -4.37 11.06
N SER A 17 -8.74 -3.35 11.88
CA SER A 17 -9.27 -2.00 11.64
C SER A 17 -8.76 -1.42 10.31
N LEU A 18 -7.49 -1.65 9.95
CA LEU A 18 -6.92 -1.15 8.69
C LEU A 18 -7.66 -1.70 7.46
N TYR A 19 -8.00 -2.99 7.47
CA TYR A 19 -8.79 -3.61 6.39
C TYR A 19 -10.24 -3.13 6.41
N ARG A 20 -10.87 -3.09 7.59
CA ARG A 20 -12.28 -2.68 7.72
C ARG A 20 -12.51 -1.23 7.30
N GLU A 21 -11.55 -0.35 7.58
CA GLU A 21 -11.57 1.06 7.19
C GLU A 21 -11.10 1.28 5.74
N GLY A 22 -10.70 0.22 5.02
CA GLY A 22 -10.29 0.25 3.62
C GLY A 22 -8.91 0.87 3.39
N PHE A 23 -8.05 0.95 4.41
CA PHE A 23 -6.67 1.38 4.21
C PHE A 23 -5.88 0.33 3.41
N LEU A 24 -6.08 -0.94 3.75
CA LEU A 24 -5.41 -2.08 3.13
C LEU A 24 -6.45 -3.02 2.49
N ASP A 25 -6.09 -3.63 1.37
CA ASP A 25 -6.86 -4.70 0.71
C ASP A 25 -6.07 -6.01 0.65
N ASP A 26 -6.68 -7.04 0.04
CA ASP A 26 -6.12 -8.39 -0.07
C ASP A 26 -4.71 -8.41 -0.71
N GLN A 27 -4.34 -7.40 -1.50
CA GLN A 27 -3.01 -7.32 -2.09
C GLN A 27 -1.91 -7.14 -1.04
N PHE A 28 -2.20 -6.48 0.09
CA PHE A 28 -1.25 -6.40 1.20
C PHE A 28 -1.05 -7.77 1.86
N VAL A 29 -2.10 -8.59 1.97
CA VAL A 29 -1.98 -9.99 2.45
C VAL A 29 -1.10 -10.81 1.51
N GLN A 30 -1.24 -10.63 0.19
CA GLN A 30 -0.37 -11.30 -0.77
C GLN A 30 1.10 -10.84 -0.63
N LEU A 31 1.32 -9.54 -0.37
CA LEU A 31 2.66 -9.00 -0.11
C LEU A 31 3.28 -9.63 1.14
N GLN A 32 2.49 -9.81 2.21
CA GLN A 32 2.94 -10.47 3.44
C GLN A 32 3.32 -11.94 3.22
N LYS A 33 2.61 -12.66 2.35
CA LYS A 33 2.92 -14.06 2.01
C LYS A 33 4.25 -14.26 1.28
N LEU A 34 4.81 -13.21 0.71
CA LEU A 34 6.14 -13.23 0.08
C LEU A 34 7.27 -13.07 1.08
N GLN A 35 6.96 -12.66 2.31
CA GLN A 35 7.94 -12.60 3.39
C GLN A 35 8.21 -14.01 3.92
N ASP A 36 9.49 -14.35 4.07
CA ASP A 36 9.93 -15.63 4.62
C ASP A 36 11.08 -15.44 5.64
N GLU A 37 11.58 -16.54 6.18
CA GLU A 37 12.68 -16.51 7.16
C GLU A 37 14.01 -16.00 6.57
N SER A 38 14.17 -16.07 5.24
CA SER A 38 15.36 -15.60 4.54
C SER A 38 15.33 -14.10 4.25
N ASN A 39 14.14 -13.53 4.12
CA ASN A 39 13.91 -12.09 4.00
C ASN A 39 12.76 -11.60 4.91
N PRO A 40 13.01 -11.46 6.23
CA PRO A 40 12.00 -11.07 7.19
C PRO A 40 11.57 -9.59 7.07
N GLU A 41 12.35 -8.75 6.41
CA GLU A 41 12.07 -7.31 6.27
C GLU A 41 11.42 -6.96 4.92
N PHE A 42 11.15 -7.95 4.06
CA PHE A 42 10.65 -7.76 2.70
C PHE A 42 9.47 -6.77 2.62
N VAL A 43 8.45 -6.93 3.46
CA VAL A 43 7.26 -6.06 3.45
C VAL A 43 7.62 -4.64 3.84
N ILE A 44 8.49 -4.47 4.85
CA ILE A 44 8.93 -3.17 5.34
C ILE A 44 9.75 -2.46 4.27
N GLU A 45 10.65 -3.17 3.59
CA GLU A 45 11.46 -2.63 2.48
C GLU A 45 10.58 -2.16 1.33
N VAL A 46 9.65 -3.01 0.86
CA VAL A 46 8.73 -2.67 -0.25
C VAL A 46 7.86 -1.47 0.09
N VAL A 47 7.32 -1.42 1.32
CA VAL A 47 6.48 -0.31 1.76
C VAL A 47 7.28 0.98 1.96
N SER A 48 8.51 0.88 2.46
CA SER A 48 9.41 2.04 2.60
C SER A 48 9.74 2.64 1.23
N LEU A 49 10.11 1.80 0.27
CA LEU A 49 10.38 2.23 -1.12
C LEU A 49 9.15 2.87 -1.76
N PHE A 50 7.95 2.30 -1.54
CA PHE A 50 6.70 2.91 -1.97
C PHE A 50 6.55 4.34 -1.43
N PHE A 51 6.81 4.59 -0.14
CA PHE A 51 6.67 5.93 0.43
C PHE A 51 7.69 6.93 -0.14
N GLU A 52 8.93 6.51 -0.32
CA GLU A 52 9.98 7.36 -0.91
C GLU A 52 9.63 7.81 -2.34
N ASP A 53 9.16 6.88 -3.16
CA ASP A 53 8.79 7.18 -4.55
C ASP A 53 7.48 7.96 -4.65
N SER A 54 6.54 7.69 -3.74
CA SER A 54 5.28 8.42 -3.67
C SER A 54 5.48 9.90 -3.35
N GLU A 55 6.42 10.27 -2.48
CA GLU A 55 6.72 11.67 -2.18
C GLU A 55 7.21 12.43 -3.42
N LYS A 56 8.12 11.81 -4.19
CA LYS A 56 8.60 12.39 -5.46
C LYS A 56 7.45 12.55 -6.45
N LEU A 57 6.60 11.53 -6.57
CA LEU A 57 5.46 11.54 -7.49
C LEU A 57 4.43 12.61 -7.11
N LEU A 58 4.05 12.71 -5.83
CA LEU A 58 3.12 13.72 -5.33
C LEU A 58 3.64 15.15 -5.52
N ASN A 59 4.95 15.36 -5.37
CA ASN A 59 5.59 16.64 -5.67
C ASN A 59 5.53 16.96 -7.16
N ASN A 60 5.84 16.00 -8.03
CA ASN A 60 5.73 16.17 -9.49
C ASN A 60 4.30 16.48 -9.94
N LEU A 61 3.29 15.81 -9.38
CA LEU A 61 1.87 16.11 -9.62
C LEU A 61 1.50 17.53 -9.19
N SER A 62 2.01 17.97 -8.04
CA SER A 62 1.76 19.33 -7.53
C SER A 62 2.34 20.37 -8.47
N THR A 63 3.58 20.18 -8.91
CA THR A 63 4.25 21.06 -9.87
C THR A 63 3.53 21.09 -11.21
N ALA A 64 3.10 19.94 -11.74
CA ALA A 64 2.40 19.86 -13.02
C ALA A 64 1.04 20.59 -13.00
N LEU A 65 0.31 20.51 -11.89
CA LEU A 65 -0.98 21.20 -11.75
C LEU A 65 -0.84 22.71 -11.48
N GLN A 66 0.28 23.17 -10.93
CA GLN A 66 0.54 24.60 -10.68
C GLN A 66 0.98 25.38 -11.93
N GLN A 67 1.20 24.70 -13.06
CA GLN A 67 1.57 25.37 -14.31
C GLN A 67 0.42 26.22 -14.86
N HIS A 68 0.75 27.33 -15.54
CA HIS A 68 -0.24 28.21 -16.16
C HIS A 68 -1.09 27.49 -17.23
N ILE A 69 -0.48 26.54 -17.94
CA ILE A 69 -1.18 25.63 -18.87
C ILE A 69 -0.88 24.22 -18.39
N VAL A 70 -1.90 23.50 -17.92
CA VAL A 70 -1.77 22.15 -17.39
C VAL A 70 -1.65 21.14 -18.53
N ASP A 71 -0.58 20.34 -18.52
CA ASP A 71 -0.46 19.16 -19.38
C ASP A 71 -1.17 17.95 -18.74
N TYR A 72 -2.43 17.76 -19.09
CA TYR A 72 -3.25 16.65 -18.58
C TYR A 72 -2.71 15.27 -18.97
N LYS A 73 -1.93 15.13 -20.05
CA LYS A 73 -1.31 13.84 -20.39
C LYS A 73 -0.21 13.49 -19.40
N GLN A 74 0.61 14.49 -19.03
CA GLN A 74 1.63 14.31 -18.00
C GLN A 74 0.99 13.99 -16.64
N VAL A 75 -0.07 14.70 -16.27
CA VAL A 75 -0.79 14.45 -15.01
C VAL A 75 -1.42 13.06 -15.01
N ASP A 76 -2.09 12.63 -16.09
CA ASP A 76 -2.66 11.27 -16.18
C ASP A 76 -1.59 10.19 -16.05
N ALA A 77 -0.43 10.35 -16.70
CA ALA A 77 0.68 9.40 -16.59
C ALA A 77 1.19 9.26 -15.15
N LEU A 78 1.36 10.38 -14.44
CA LEU A 78 1.78 10.38 -13.03
C LEU A 78 0.71 9.72 -12.13
N VAL A 79 -0.57 10.06 -12.30
CA VAL A 79 -1.67 9.45 -11.54
C VAL A 79 -1.78 7.95 -11.83
N HIS A 80 -1.58 7.53 -13.08
CA HIS A 80 -1.59 6.13 -13.47
C HIS A 80 -0.45 5.35 -12.80
N GLN A 81 0.76 5.90 -12.79
CA GLN A 81 1.89 5.33 -12.06
C GLN A 81 1.56 5.19 -10.57
N PHE A 82 1.00 6.23 -9.96
CA PHE A 82 0.68 6.20 -8.53
C PHE A 82 -0.43 5.22 -8.18
N LYS A 83 -1.43 5.08 -9.06
CA LYS A 83 -2.45 4.04 -8.95
C LYS A 83 -1.80 2.66 -8.95
N GLY A 84 -0.85 2.41 -9.87
CA GLY A 84 -0.12 1.15 -9.98
C GLY A 84 0.66 0.83 -8.72
N SER A 85 1.48 1.77 -8.24
CA SER A 85 2.27 1.57 -7.02
C SER A 85 1.41 1.44 -5.76
N SER A 86 0.31 2.20 -5.66
CA SER A 86 -0.63 2.05 -4.53
C SER A 86 -1.34 0.71 -4.58
N SER A 87 -1.66 0.22 -5.78
CA SER A 87 -2.26 -1.09 -5.95
C SER A 87 -1.29 -2.20 -5.58
N SER A 88 0.01 -2.11 -5.89
CA SER A 88 0.97 -3.18 -5.62
C SER A 88 1.21 -3.44 -4.13
N ILE A 89 1.06 -2.41 -3.28
CA ILE A 89 1.12 -2.54 -1.82
C ILE A 89 -0.25 -2.67 -1.15
N GLY A 90 -1.34 -2.72 -1.91
CA GLY A 90 -2.70 -2.80 -1.35
C GLY A 90 -3.22 -1.55 -0.66
N ALA A 91 -2.66 -0.36 -0.93
CA ALA A 91 -3.16 0.92 -0.40
C ALA A 91 -4.46 1.35 -1.12
N GLN A 92 -5.57 0.74 -0.71
CA GLN A 92 -6.84 0.76 -1.44
C GLN A 92 -7.45 2.16 -1.55
N ARG A 93 -7.48 2.93 -0.46
CA ARG A 93 -8.03 4.30 -0.49
C ARG A 93 -7.28 5.23 -1.43
N VAL A 94 -5.95 5.17 -1.42
CA VAL A 94 -5.09 5.95 -2.33
C VAL A 94 -5.38 5.56 -3.78
N LYS A 95 -5.40 4.26 -4.08
CA LYS A 95 -5.77 3.70 -5.39
C LYS A 95 -7.11 4.23 -5.89
N ASN A 96 -8.13 4.26 -5.03
CA ASN A 96 -9.48 4.70 -5.39
C ASN A 96 -9.54 6.20 -5.73
N VAL A 97 -8.80 7.04 -4.99
CA VAL A 97 -8.68 8.46 -5.32
C VAL A 97 -7.98 8.64 -6.66
N CYS A 98 -6.92 7.88 -6.94
CA CYS A 98 -6.24 7.92 -8.25
C CYS A 98 -7.18 7.56 -9.40
N VAL A 99 -8.11 6.60 -9.23
CA VAL A 99 -9.13 6.29 -10.24
C VAL A 99 -10.01 7.51 -10.52
N SER A 100 -10.48 8.19 -9.47
CA SER A 100 -11.31 9.39 -9.61
C SER A 100 -10.54 10.55 -10.25
N PHE A 101 -9.25 10.69 -9.90
CA PHE A 101 -8.37 11.71 -10.46
C PHE A 101 -8.25 11.54 -11.98
N ARG A 102 -8.04 10.32 -12.49
CA ARG A 102 -7.93 10.08 -13.94
C ARG A 102 -9.17 10.53 -14.71
N ASN A 103 -10.38 10.35 -14.16
CA ASN A 103 -11.60 10.83 -14.79
C ASN A 103 -11.57 12.36 -14.97
N TYR A 104 -11.11 13.11 -13.96
CA TYR A 104 -10.95 14.56 -14.08
C TYR A 104 -9.83 14.98 -15.04
N CYS A 105 -8.78 14.16 -15.20
CA CYS A 105 -7.76 14.39 -16.22
C CYS A 105 -8.35 14.26 -17.64
N GLU A 106 -9.20 13.26 -17.87
CA GLU A 106 -9.90 13.04 -19.15
C GLU A 106 -10.89 14.17 -19.48
N GLU A 107 -11.61 14.65 -18.46
CA GLU A 107 -12.53 15.80 -18.55
C GLU A 107 -11.79 17.15 -18.64
N LYS A 108 -10.46 17.18 -18.48
CA LYS A 108 -9.64 18.40 -18.39
C LYS A 108 -10.14 19.37 -17.32
N ASN A 109 -10.60 18.83 -16.19
CA ASN A 109 -11.15 19.58 -15.08
C ASN A 109 -10.07 19.90 -14.04
N VAL A 110 -9.44 21.09 -14.17
CA VAL A 110 -8.33 21.51 -13.30
C VAL A 110 -8.74 21.54 -11.82
N GLU A 111 -9.94 22.01 -11.50
CA GLU A 111 -10.42 22.10 -10.12
C GLU A 111 -10.66 20.70 -9.51
N GLY A 112 -11.22 19.78 -10.31
CA GLY A 112 -11.33 18.37 -9.97
C GLY A 112 -9.98 17.73 -9.69
N CYS A 113 -9.00 17.94 -10.57
CA CYS A 113 -7.63 17.47 -10.40
C CYS A 113 -6.97 18.02 -9.12
N PHE A 114 -7.13 19.31 -8.82
CA PHE A 114 -6.60 19.91 -7.59
C PHE A 114 -7.24 19.30 -6.33
N ARG A 115 -8.56 19.10 -6.32
CA ARG A 115 -9.26 18.44 -5.21
C ARG A 115 -8.77 17.01 -5.02
N CYS A 116 -8.65 16.24 -6.10
CA CYS A 116 -8.10 14.89 -6.04
C CYS A 116 -6.64 14.86 -5.57
N LEU A 117 -5.82 15.84 -5.96
CA LEU A 117 -4.44 15.95 -5.46
C LEU A 117 -4.41 16.17 -3.93
N GLN A 118 -5.27 17.03 -3.39
CA GLN A 118 -5.35 17.23 -1.93
C GLN A 118 -5.82 15.95 -1.23
N GLN A 119 -6.84 15.30 -1.78
CA GLN A 119 -7.38 14.07 -1.22
C GLN A 119 -6.35 12.94 -1.27
N VAL A 120 -5.62 12.77 -2.37
CA VAL A 120 -4.63 11.68 -2.48
C VAL A 120 -3.46 11.89 -1.54
N LYS A 121 -3.02 13.15 -1.32
CA LYS A 121 -2.01 13.47 -0.30
C LYS A 121 -2.50 13.14 1.10
N HIS A 122 -3.76 13.47 1.42
CA HIS A 122 -4.34 13.16 2.71
C HIS A 122 -4.41 11.64 2.95
N GLU A 123 -4.94 10.88 1.99
CA GLU A 123 -5.04 9.42 2.07
C GLU A 123 -3.65 8.76 2.15
N TYR A 124 -2.68 9.27 1.40
CA TYR A 124 -1.29 8.85 1.45
C TYR A 124 -0.70 9.01 2.87
N HIS A 125 -0.85 10.18 3.48
CA HIS A 125 -0.32 10.41 4.82
C HIS A 125 -1.02 9.58 5.90
N LEU A 126 -2.33 9.34 5.75
CA LEU A 126 -3.06 8.45 6.66
C LEU A 126 -2.54 7.01 6.57
N VAL A 127 -2.46 6.44 5.37
CA VAL A 127 -1.99 5.05 5.22
C VAL A 127 -0.53 4.91 5.66
N LYS A 128 0.32 5.91 5.39
CA LYS A 128 1.70 5.97 5.90
C LYS A 128 1.76 5.90 7.41
N SER A 129 1.02 6.77 8.10
CA SER A 129 0.97 6.78 9.56
C SER A 129 0.44 5.46 10.15
N ARG A 130 -0.54 4.83 9.50
CA ARG A 130 -1.09 3.54 9.95
C ARG A 130 -0.11 2.38 9.76
N LEU A 131 0.58 2.32 8.62
CA LEU A 131 1.60 1.31 8.35
C LEU A 131 2.83 1.49 9.24
N ASP A 132 3.28 2.71 9.48
CA ASP A 132 4.36 2.99 10.45
C ASP A 132 4.01 2.50 11.86
N ALA A 133 2.76 2.71 12.30
CA ALA A 133 2.29 2.20 13.58
C ALA A 133 2.20 0.67 13.59
N LEU A 134 1.77 0.05 12.48
CA LEU A 134 1.71 -1.40 12.33
C LEU A 134 3.11 -2.02 12.44
N PHE A 135 4.11 -1.46 11.76
CA PHE A 135 5.48 -1.99 11.80
C PHE A 135 6.14 -1.79 13.15
N LYS A 136 5.91 -0.67 13.83
CA LYS A 136 6.40 -0.45 15.20
C LYS A 136 5.77 -1.37 16.24
N ALA A 137 4.50 -1.74 16.03
CA ALA A 137 3.77 -2.65 16.91
C ALA A 137 3.97 -4.14 16.55
N SER A 138 4.60 -4.43 15.41
CA SER A 138 4.79 -5.79 14.94
C SER A 138 5.82 -6.55 15.78
N PRO A 139 5.57 -7.84 16.11
CA PRO A 139 6.55 -8.70 16.77
C PRO A 139 7.88 -8.87 16.02
N LEU A 140 7.95 -8.49 14.73
CA LEU A 140 9.18 -8.40 13.95
C LEU A 140 10.28 -7.61 14.68
N VAL A 141 9.90 -6.54 15.39
CA VAL A 141 10.83 -5.68 16.14
C VAL A 141 11.15 -6.25 17.54
N ALA A 142 10.35 -7.21 18.04
CA ALA A 142 10.44 -7.72 19.41
C ALA A 142 11.24 -9.03 19.54
N GLY A 143 11.92 -9.50 18.50
CA GLY A 143 12.80 -10.67 18.57
C GLY A 143 12.07 -12.02 18.71
N ALA A 144 10.79 -12.09 18.29
CA ALA A 144 10.05 -13.35 18.28
C ALA A 144 10.47 -14.22 17.08
N THR A 145 11.20 -15.30 17.35
CA THR A 145 11.84 -16.23 16.39
C THR A 145 10.86 -17.09 15.57
N ASN A 146 9.58 -16.74 15.51
CA ASN A 146 8.58 -17.53 14.78
C ASN A 146 7.59 -16.62 14.05
N ILE A 147 8.12 -15.92 13.05
CA ILE A 147 7.48 -14.84 12.30
C ILE A 147 6.18 -15.31 11.63
N GLY A 148 6.14 -16.56 11.16
CA GLY A 148 4.95 -17.15 10.54
C GLY A 148 3.75 -17.37 11.47
N SER A 149 3.96 -17.37 12.80
CA SER A 149 2.89 -17.68 13.77
C SER A 149 2.05 -16.46 14.19
N TRP A 150 2.51 -15.24 13.90
CA TRP A 150 1.87 -14.00 14.38
C TRP A 150 1.16 -13.22 13.27
N TRP A 151 1.48 -13.54 12.02
CA TRP A 151 0.82 -13.02 10.82
C TRP A 151 -0.28 -13.97 10.31
N VAL A 152 -0.91 -14.74 11.19
CA VAL A 152 -2.16 -15.41 10.84
C VAL A 152 -3.17 -14.29 10.65
N SER A 153 -3.43 -13.96 9.38
CA SER A 153 -4.44 -12.99 9.00
C SER A 153 -5.75 -13.38 9.70
N PRO A 154 -6.51 -12.45 10.28
CA PRO A 154 -7.87 -12.71 10.78
C PRO A 154 -8.80 -13.35 9.72
N TYR A 155 -8.36 -13.38 8.46
CA TYR A 155 -9.02 -13.97 7.31
C TYR A 155 -8.84 -15.49 7.13
N ASP A 156 -7.90 -16.15 7.82
CA ASP A 156 -7.77 -17.62 7.71
C ASP A 156 -9.00 -18.38 8.27
N SER A 157 -9.87 -17.70 9.02
CA SER A 157 -11.15 -18.27 9.49
C SER A 157 -12.34 -18.00 8.56
N ILE A 158 -12.21 -17.14 7.54
CA ILE A 158 -13.35 -16.60 6.78
C ILE A 158 -13.38 -17.10 5.33
N ILE A 159 -12.23 -17.47 4.77
CA ILE A 159 -12.13 -17.95 3.39
C ILE A 159 -11.26 -19.20 3.37
N GLY A 160 -11.90 -20.37 3.26
CA GLY A 160 -11.24 -21.65 3.02
C GLY A 160 -10.59 -21.69 1.65
N ILE A 161 -9.49 -20.97 1.47
CA ILE A 161 -8.68 -20.98 0.25
C ILE A 161 -7.38 -21.70 0.58
N ASP A 162 -7.21 -22.87 -0.04
CA ASP A 162 -6.01 -23.68 0.03
C ASP A 162 -4.78 -22.86 -0.42
N ALA A 163 -3.75 -22.81 0.43
CA ALA A 163 -2.51 -22.07 0.18
C ALA A 163 -1.73 -22.57 -1.06
N ALA A 164 -2.13 -23.69 -1.64
CA ALA A 164 -1.49 -24.32 -2.80
C ALA A 164 -1.83 -23.65 -4.15
N GLU A 165 -2.95 -22.94 -4.29
CA GLU A 165 -3.46 -22.50 -5.60
C GLU A 165 -2.98 -21.10 -6.02
N ILE A 166 -2.34 -20.34 -5.12
CA ILE A 166 -1.87 -18.96 -5.38
C ILE A 166 -0.36 -18.92 -5.68
N ARG A 167 0.33 -20.07 -5.67
CA ARG A 167 1.77 -20.16 -5.94
C ARG A 167 2.15 -19.94 -7.42
N GLU A 168 1.17 -19.70 -8.30
CA GLU A 168 1.36 -19.45 -9.73
C GLU A 168 0.86 -18.07 -10.21
N SER A 169 1.03 -17.01 -9.43
CA SER A 169 0.74 -15.65 -9.91
C SER A 169 2.01 -14.82 -10.14
N PRO A 170 2.69 -14.96 -11.30
CA PRO A 170 3.87 -14.16 -11.69
C PRO A 170 3.58 -12.64 -11.80
N LYS A 171 2.32 -12.22 -11.65
CA LYS A 171 1.89 -10.82 -11.77
C LYS A 171 2.36 -9.92 -10.62
N ILE A 172 2.54 -10.46 -9.41
CA ILE A 172 2.97 -9.65 -8.25
C ILE A 172 4.46 -9.31 -8.34
N TYR A 173 5.30 -10.30 -8.68
CA TYR A 173 6.74 -10.07 -8.94
C TYR A 173 6.95 -9.11 -10.10
N ILE A 174 6.23 -9.28 -11.21
CA ILE A 174 6.36 -8.41 -12.38
C ILE A 174 5.87 -6.98 -12.08
N CYS A 175 4.81 -6.80 -11.28
CA CYS A 175 4.33 -5.46 -10.96
C CYS A 175 5.28 -4.72 -10.01
N ILE A 176 5.89 -5.41 -9.04
CA ILE A 176 6.93 -4.83 -8.18
C ILE A 176 8.18 -4.49 -9.03
N PHE A 177 8.65 -5.41 -9.88
CA PHE A 177 9.83 -5.18 -10.74
C PHE A 177 9.63 -4.09 -11.79
N VAL A 178 8.47 -4.04 -12.46
CA VAL A 178 8.18 -3.07 -13.54
C VAL A 178 7.90 -1.67 -12.98
N THR A 179 7.34 -1.56 -11.77
CA THR A 179 7.00 -0.26 -11.17
C THR A 179 8.16 0.36 -10.38
N PHE A 180 9.04 -0.46 -9.79
CA PHE A 180 10.17 0.01 -8.97
C PHE A 180 11.54 -0.04 -9.68
N GLY A 181 11.62 -0.44 -10.95
CA GLY A 181 12.85 -0.29 -11.74
C GLY A 181 14.06 -1.06 -11.20
N LEU A 182 13.85 -2.11 -10.41
CA LEU A 182 14.91 -3.02 -9.97
C LEU A 182 15.25 -3.99 -11.10
N ALA A 183 15.77 -3.49 -12.21
CA ALA A 183 16.44 -4.31 -13.21
C ALA A 183 17.94 -4.30 -12.91
N ASN A 184 18.50 -5.48 -12.63
CA ASN A 184 19.92 -5.75 -12.85
C ASN A 184 20.05 -6.35 -14.25
#